data_AF-A0A5M4D8I5-F1
#
_entry.id   AF-A0A5M4D8I5-F1
#
_cell.length_a   1.000
_cell.length_b   1.000
_cell.length_c   1.000
_cell.angle_alpha   90.00
_cell.angle_beta   90.00
_cell.angle_gamma   90.00
#
_symmetry.space_group_name_H-M   'P 1'
#
loop_
_entity.id
_entity.type
_entity.pdbx_description
1 polymer ?
#
loop_
_entity_poly.entity_id
_entity_poly.type
_entity_poly.pdbx_seq_one_letter_code
_entity_poly.pdbx_strand_id
1 'polypeptide(L)'
;MPDACVRLSVHRPFQSEDMMRMRQGLIPRQMEDKWFIYWEDDALCFHRSWTGICIFVLRFQQVEGVWSAVECTVNRDPEQYGATDDDRDLELLLFLIDRLLLGRRAEFPSRQADPGKAALEQWHIIGRAMLQEPDEQPG
;
A
#
# COMPACT_ATOMS: atom_id res chain seq x y z
N MET A 1 6.36 10.16 -10.23
CA MET A 1 5.31 10.91 -9.51
C MET A 1 4.96 12.14 -10.33
N PRO A 2 3.67 12.47 -10.57
CA PRO A 2 3.28 13.70 -11.27
C PRO A 2 3.46 14.96 -10.41
N ASP A 3 3.40 16.13 -11.06
CA ASP A 3 3.44 17.44 -10.37
C ASP A 3 2.23 17.63 -9.44
N ALA A 4 1.05 17.17 -9.88
CA ALA A 4 -0.16 17.14 -9.06
C ALA A 4 -0.05 16.02 -8.01
N CYS A 5 0.46 16.37 -6.83
CA CYS A 5 0.59 15.46 -5.70
C CYS A 5 0.38 16.20 -4.37
N VAL A 6 0.12 15.45 -3.31
CA VAL A 6 0.08 15.94 -1.93
C VAL A 6 1.04 15.15 -1.07
N ARG A 7 1.60 15.79 -0.03
CA ARG A 7 2.42 15.13 0.98
C ARG A 7 1.65 15.04 2.29
N LEU A 8 1.53 13.83 2.80
CA LEU A 8 0.80 13.51 4.03
C LEU A 8 1.79 13.00 5.07
N SER A 9 1.67 13.48 6.30
CA SER A 9 2.46 12.99 7.41
C SER A 9 1.98 11.59 7.80
N VAL A 10 2.92 10.67 8.00
CA VAL A 10 2.65 9.31 8.48
C VAL A 10 3.55 9.06 9.68
N HIS A 11 3.09 8.25 10.63
CA HIS A 11 3.95 7.79 11.70
C HIS A 11 3.64 6.33 12.02
N ARG A 12 4.38 5.42 11.40
CA ARG A 12 4.24 3.98 11.64
C ARG A 12 5.61 3.31 11.77
N PRO A 13 5.98 2.85 12.97
CA PRO A 13 7.20 2.07 13.16
C PRO A 13 7.03 0.66 12.60
N PHE A 14 8.13 0.09 12.11
CA PHE A 14 8.19 -1.26 11.59
C PHE A 14 9.32 -2.04 12.26
N GLN A 15 9.07 -3.33 12.53
CA GLN A 15 10.10 -4.22 13.04
C GLN A 15 11.13 -4.52 11.94
N SER A 16 12.32 -4.94 12.34
CA SER A 16 13.39 -5.29 11.39
C SER A 16 12.95 -6.37 10.38
N GLU A 17 12.15 -7.36 10.82
CA GLU A 17 11.60 -8.40 9.94
C GLU A 17 10.63 -7.82 8.90
N ASP A 18 9.76 -6.88 9.31
CA ASP A 18 8.85 -6.20 8.40
C ASP A 18 9.62 -5.42 7.34
N MET A 19 10.66 -4.70 7.75
CA MET A 19 11.53 -3.97 6.82
C MET A 19 12.21 -4.90 5.82
N MET A 20 12.65 -6.10 6.25
CA MET A 20 13.23 -7.09 5.34
C MET A 20 12.23 -7.54 4.29
N ARG A 21 10.98 -7.82 4.68
CA ARG A 21 9.91 -8.23 3.73
C ARG A 21 9.52 -7.07 2.80
N MET A 22 9.30 -5.89 3.35
CA MET A 22 8.92 -4.71 2.55
C MET A 22 9.99 -4.34 1.51
N ARG A 23 11.28 -4.44 1.84
CA ARG A 23 12.37 -4.16 0.89
C ARG A 23 12.45 -5.14 -0.28
N GLN A 24 11.87 -6.34 -0.15
CA GLN A 24 11.75 -7.27 -1.27
C GLN A 24 10.69 -6.82 -2.29
N GLY A 25 9.76 -5.95 -1.87
CA GLY A 25 8.70 -5.42 -2.72
C GLY A 25 7.68 -6.49 -3.14
N LEU A 26 6.94 -6.17 -4.19
CA LEU A 26 5.95 -7.04 -4.83
C LEU A 26 6.05 -6.90 -6.35
N ILE A 27 6.47 -7.97 -7.02
CA ILE A 27 6.48 -8.06 -8.48
C ILE A 27 5.20 -8.78 -8.93
N PRO A 28 4.32 -8.14 -9.73
CA PRO A 28 3.11 -8.78 -10.23
C PRO A 28 3.46 -9.94 -11.17
N ARG A 29 2.73 -11.05 -11.05
CA ARG A 29 2.94 -12.27 -11.85
C ARG A 29 1.78 -12.55 -12.80
N GLN A 30 0.59 -12.01 -12.53
CA GLN A 30 -0.61 -12.14 -13.37
C GLN A 30 -1.42 -10.83 -13.41
N MET A 31 -2.44 -10.77 -14.26
CA MET A 31 -3.26 -9.57 -14.46
C MET A 31 -4.12 -9.18 -13.23
N GLU A 32 -4.36 -10.14 -12.34
CA GLU A 32 -5.04 -9.95 -11.06
C GLU A 32 -4.13 -9.33 -10.00
N ASP A 33 -2.81 -9.34 -10.18
CA ASP A 33 -1.88 -8.64 -9.31
C ASP A 33 -1.91 -7.16 -9.65
N LYS A 34 -2.67 -6.39 -8.86
CA LYS A 34 -2.99 -5.00 -9.18
C LYS A 34 -1.88 -4.01 -8.86
N TRP A 35 -0.87 -4.44 -8.10
CA TRP A 35 0.19 -3.59 -7.59
C TRP A 35 1.57 -4.11 -8.00
N PHE A 36 2.42 -3.17 -8.39
CA PHE A 36 3.87 -3.34 -8.44
C PHE A 36 4.46 -2.43 -7.36
N ILE A 37 5.19 -3.02 -6.42
CA ILE A 37 5.74 -2.31 -5.27
C ILE A 37 7.23 -2.58 -5.22
N TYR A 38 8.04 -1.55 -5.06
CA TYR A 38 9.49 -1.72 -4.95
C TYR A 38 10.08 -0.71 -3.96
N TRP A 39 11.26 -1.04 -3.46
CA TRP A 39 12.02 -0.18 -2.56
C TRP A 39 13.11 0.56 -3.33
N GLU A 40 13.20 1.88 -3.14
CA GLU A 40 14.21 2.75 -3.73
C GLU A 40 14.41 3.99 -2.85
N ASP A 41 15.65 4.39 -2.61
CA ASP A 41 16.01 5.63 -1.88
C ASP A 41 15.24 5.84 -0.57
N ASP A 42 15.25 4.82 0.30
CA ASP A 42 14.54 4.79 1.58
C ASP A 42 13.02 5.01 1.48
N ALA A 43 12.43 4.67 0.34
CA ALA A 43 11.00 4.73 0.09
C ALA A 43 10.44 3.44 -0.53
N LEU A 44 9.15 3.19 -0.28
CA LEU A 44 8.35 2.25 -1.04
C LEU A 44 7.54 2.98 -2.10
N CYS A 45 7.68 2.57 -3.36
CA CYS A 45 6.95 3.10 -4.49
C CYS A 45 5.82 2.13 -4.88
N PHE A 46 4.57 2.61 -4.88
CA PHE A 46 3.39 1.81 -5.19
C PHE A 46 2.82 2.21 -6.55
N HIS A 47 2.90 1.29 -7.50
CA HIS A 47 2.39 1.48 -8.85
C HIS A 47 1.22 0.54 -9.13
N ARG A 48 0.26 1.00 -9.92
CA ARG A 48 -0.72 0.12 -10.55
C ARG A 48 -0.01 -0.70 -11.61
N SER A 49 -0.06 -2.03 -11.49
CA SER A 49 0.73 -2.95 -12.31
C SER A 49 0.49 -2.83 -13.81
N TRP A 50 -0.76 -2.52 -14.22
CA TRP A 50 -1.16 -2.51 -15.62
C TRP A 50 -0.85 -1.18 -16.33
N THR A 51 -1.07 -0.04 -15.66
CA THR A 51 -0.80 1.29 -16.24
C THR A 51 0.59 1.82 -15.93
N GLY A 52 1.26 1.28 -14.91
CA GLY A 52 2.49 1.85 -14.36
C GLY A 52 2.28 3.16 -13.58
N ILE A 53 1.05 3.60 -13.37
CA ILE A 53 0.75 4.84 -12.62
C ILE A 53 1.24 4.69 -11.17
N CYS A 54 2.08 5.62 -10.75
CA CYS A 54 2.53 5.75 -9.36
C CYS A 54 1.43 6.39 -8.52
N ILE A 55 0.95 5.70 -7.48
CA ILE A 55 -0.13 6.19 -6.60
C ILE A 55 0.45 6.72 -5.29
N PHE A 56 1.36 5.95 -4.68
CA PHE A 56 1.96 6.30 -3.39
C PHE A 56 3.48 6.18 -3.44
N VAL A 57 4.16 7.10 -2.77
CA VAL A 57 5.58 6.98 -2.40
C VAL A 57 5.68 7.19 -0.90
N LEU A 58 5.94 6.11 -0.15
CA LEU A 58 6.04 6.13 1.30
C LEU A 58 7.51 6.20 1.71
N ARG A 59 7.92 7.30 2.33
CA ARG A 59 9.28 7.51 2.83
C ARG A 59 9.45 7.02 4.24
N PHE A 60 10.64 6.49 4.50
CA PHE A 60 11.03 5.96 5.78
C PHE A 60 12.24 6.72 6.33
N GLN A 61 12.35 6.72 7.64
CA GLN A 61 13.53 7.18 8.35
C GLN A 61 13.93 6.14 9.39
N GLN A 62 15.24 6.00 9.60
CA GLN A 62 15.78 5.21 10.70
C GLN A 62 16.24 6.14 11.84
N VAL A 63 15.71 5.94 13.04
CA VAL A 63 16.12 6.63 14.25
C VAL A 63 16.47 5.59 15.31
N GLU A 64 17.69 5.63 15.84
CA GLU A 64 18.17 4.70 16.87
C GLU A 64 17.97 3.21 16.51
N GLY A 65 18.12 2.88 15.22
CA GLY A 65 17.95 1.52 14.72
C GLY A 65 16.52 1.14 14.34
N VAL A 66 15.51 1.92 14.73
CA VAL A 66 14.10 1.68 14.41
C VAL A 66 13.72 2.39 13.12
N TRP A 67 13.13 1.65 12.18
CA TRP A 67 12.58 2.22 10.95
C TRP A 67 11.13 2.65 11.15
N SER A 68 10.79 3.85 10.68
CA SER A 68 9.43 4.37 10.72
C SER A 68 9.08 5.01 9.39
N ALA A 69 7.86 4.80 8.92
CA ALA A 69 7.28 5.60 7.85
C ALA A 69 6.97 7.00 8.37
N VAL A 70 7.40 8.04 7.65
CA VAL A 70 7.36 9.45 8.10
C VAL A 70 6.55 10.36 7.18
N GLU A 71 6.50 10.06 5.88
CA GLU A 71 5.84 10.90 4.88
C GLU A 71 5.33 10.02 3.73
N CYS A 72 4.12 10.26 3.27
CA CYS A 72 3.59 9.68 2.05
C CYS A 72 3.35 10.79 1.02
N THR A 73 3.90 10.64 -0.19
CA THR A 73 3.48 11.44 -1.35
C THR A 73 2.40 10.68 -2.10
N VAL A 74 1.25 11.31 -2.29
CA VAL A 74 0.08 10.73 -2.97
C VAL A 74 -0.17 11.45 -4.29
N ASN A 75 -0.45 10.68 -5.34
CA ASN A 75 -0.88 11.19 -6.63
C ASN A 75 -2.22 11.94 -6.51
N ARG A 76 -2.33 13.12 -7.12
CA ARG A 76 -3.55 13.94 -7.18
C ARG A 76 -3.88 14.40 -8.60
N ASP A 77 -3.27 13.77 -9.60
CA ASP A 77 -3.66 13.94 -11.00
C ASP A 77 -4.99 13.19 -11.24
N PRO A 78 -6.10 13.91 -11.50
CA PRO A 78 -7.43 13.29 -11.64
C PRO A 78 -7.53 12.36 -12.87
N GLU A 79 -6.65 12.49 -13.86
CA GLU A 79 -6.60 11.56 -15.00
C GLU A 79 -5.98 10.22 -14.62
N GLN A 80 -5.18 10.19 -13.56
CA GLN A 80 -4.43 9.01 -13.10
C GLN A 80 -5.03 8.39 -11.84
N TYR A 81 -5.48 9.22 -10.89
CA TYR A 81 -6.01 8.81 -9.61
C TYR A 81 -7.13 9.75 -9.14
N GLY A 82 -8.36 9.25 -9.11
CA GLY A 82 -9.54 10.04 -8.79
C GLY A 82 -9.86 10.18 -7.29
N ALA A 83 -9.09 9.55 -6.40
CA ALA A 83 -9.34 9.69 -4.96
C ALA A 83 -8.77 11.01 -4.43
N THR A 84 -9.52 11.66 -3.54
CA THR A 84 -9.19 12.97 -2.97
C THR A 84 -9.27 13.00 -1.45
N ASP A 85 -9.51 11.86 -0.81
CA ASP A 85 -9.63 11.70 0.64
C ASP A 85 -8.29 11.22 1.20
N ASP A 86 -7.57 12.15 1.82
CA ASP A 86 -6.23 11.91 2.36
C ASP A 86 -6.22 10.83 3.45
N ASP A 87 -7.22 10.83 4.34
CA ASP A 87 -7.31 9.85 5.44
C ASP A 87 -7.55 8.45 4.87
N ARG A 88 -8.48 8.33 3.91
CA ARG A 88 -8.75 7.07 3.21
C ARG A 88 -7.51 6.55 2.46
N ASP A 89 -6.72 7.43 1.88
CA ASP A 89 -5.50 7.05 1.17
C ASP A 89 -4.43 6.50 2.11
N LEU A 90 -4.27 7.10 3.30
CA LEU A 90 -3.38 6.56 4.32
C LEU A 90 -3.87 5.21 4.85
N GLU A 91 -5.17 5.08 5.15
CA GLU A 91 -5.78 3.81 5.54
C GLU A 91 -5.51 2.72 4.48
N LEU A 92 -5.71 3.06 3.20
CA LEU A 92 -5.48 2.15 2.07
C LEU A 92 -4.00 1.76 1.95
N LEU A 93 -3.09 2.73 2.02
CA LEU A 93 -1.65 2.48 1.96
C LEU A 93 -1.21 1.49 3.05
N LEU A 94 -1.65 1.71 4.29
CA LEU A 94 -1.30 0.85 5.41
C LEU A 94 -1.90 -0.55 5.26
N PHE A 95 -3.13 -0.65 4.74
CA PHE A 95 -3.75 -1.92 4.38
C PHE A 95 -2.95 -2.68 3.31
N LEU A 96 -2.47 -1.99 2.26
CA LEU A 96 -1.66 -2.61 1.20
C LEU A 96 -0.35 -3.18 1.75
N ILE A 97 0.31 -2.45 2.65
CA ILE A 97 1.54 -2.94 3.31
C ILE A 97 1.24 -4.22 4.10
N ASP A 98 0.24 -4.17 4.98
CA ASP A 98 -0.07 -5.31 5.85
C ASP A 98 -0.50 -6.54 5.04
N ARG A 99 -1.35 -6.36 4.02
CA ARG A 99 -1.85 -7.48 3.20
C ARG A 99 -0.84 -8.00 2.19
N LEU A 100 -0.20 -7.11 1.43
CA LEU A 100 0.57 -7.51 0.24
C LEU A 100 2.05 -7.75 0.53
N LEU A 101 2.62 -7.05 1.51
CA LEU A 101 4.05 -7.16 1.81
C LEU A 101 4.32 -7.96 3.08
N LEU A 102 3.43 -7.87 4.08
CA LEU A 102 3.61 -8.52 5.38
C LEU A 102 2.77 -9.78 5.55
N GLY A 103 1.78 -10.03 4.68
CA GLY A 103 0.92 -11.22 4.73
C GLY A 103 -0.04 -11.25 5.92
N ARG A 104 -0.26 -10.12 6.60
CA ARG A 104 -1.07 -10.02 7.82
C ARG A 104 -2.56 -9.94 7.51
N ARG A 105 -3.41 -10.17 8.52
CA ARG A 105 -4.83 -9.78 8.46
C ARG A 105 -4.93 -8.26 8.62
N ALA A 106 -5.67 -7.62 7.73
CA ALA A 106 -6.03 -6.22 7.84
C ALA A 106 -7.45 -6.03 7.27
N GLU A 107 -8.22 -5.16 7.90
CA GLU A 107 -9.56 -4.81 7.42
C GLU A 107 -9.44 -3.85 6.25
N PHE A 108 -10.18 -4.12 5.17
CA PHE A 108 -10.20 -3.23 4.02
C PHE A 108 -10.94 -1.94 4.38
N PRO A 109 -10.35 -0.74 4.19
CA PRO A 109 -10.95 0.52 4.60
C PRO A 109 -12.05 0.96 3.62
N SER A 110 -13.12 0.18 3.47
CA SER A 110 -14.25 0.55 2.63
C SER A 110 -15.14 1.58 3.33
N ARG A 111 -15.65 2.58 2.59
CA ARG A 111 -16.77 3.42 3.07
C ARG A 111 -18.13 2.81 2.71
N GLN A 112 -18.17 1.64 2.05
CA GLN A 112 -19.43 1.00 1.66
C GLN A 112 -20.07 0.28 2.85
N ALA A 113 -21.35 0.57 3.10
CA ALA A 113 -22.12 -0.17 4.10
C ALA A 113 -22.59 -1.55 3.58
N ASP A 114 -22.68 -1.72 2.26
CA ASP A 114 -23.10 -2.98 1.65
C ASP A 114 -21.91 -3.96 1.52
N PRO A 115 -21.98 -5.17 2.09
CA PRO A 115 -20.88 -6.13 2.05
C PRO A 115 -20.51 -6.57 0.63
N GLY A 116 -21.47 -6.67 -0.29
CA GLY A 116 -21.22 -7.05 -1.68
C GLY A 116 -20.41 -5.98 -2.42
N LYS A 117 -20.76 -4.71 -2.26
CA LYS A 117 -20.02 -3.57 -2.80
C LYS A 117 -18.64 -3.43 -2.18
N ALA A 118 -18.51 -3.65 -0.86
CA ALA A 118 -17.22 -3.63 -0.18
C ALA A 118 -16.27 -4.73 -0.72
N ALA A 119 -16.78 -5.96 -0.89
CA ALA A 119 -16.02 -7.07 -1.47
C ALA A 119 -15.60 -6.79 -2.93
N LEU A 120 -16.51 -6.22 -3.73
CA LEU A 120 -16.21 -5.84 -5.11
C LEU A 120 -15.15 -4.74 -5.19
N GLU A 121 -15.23 -3.74 -4.30
CA GLU A 121 -14.23 -2.69 -4.19
C GLU A 121 -12.86 -3.27 -3.82
N GLN A 122 -12.81 -4.13 -2.81
CA GLN A 122 -11.58 -4.81 -2.38
C GLN A 122 -10.95 -5.62 -3.52
N TRP A 123 -11.76 -6.37 -4.29
CA TRP A 123 -11.30 -7.10 -5.47
C TRP A 123 -10.64 -6.19 -6.52
N HIS A 124 -11.20 -5.01 -6.79
CA HIS A 124 -10.59 -4.06 -7.74
C HIS A 124 -9.25 -3.50 -7.24
N ILE A 125 -9.08 -3.38 -5.93
CA ILE A 125 -7.86 -2.85 -5.31
C ILE A 125 -6.76 -3.90 -5.25
N ILE A 126 -7.00 -5.08 -4.68
CA ILE A 126 -5.96 -6.09 -4.41
C ILE A 126 -6.10 -7.39 -5.21
N GLY A 127 -7.15 -7.53 -6.02
CA GLY A 127 -7.37 -8.71 -6.86
C GLY A 127 -7.34 -10.01 -6.08
N ARG A 128 -6.58 -10.99 -6.59
CA ARG A 128 -6.53 -12.34 -6.00
C ARG A 128 -5.93 -12.39 -4.59
N ALA A 129 -5.21 -11.36 -4.13
CA ALA A 129 -4.71 -11.30 -2.76
C ALA A 129 -5.84 -11.23 -1.70
N MET A 130 -7.07 -10.96 -2.13
CA MET A 130 -8.27 -11.13 -1.30
C MET A 130 -8.50 -12.60 -0.90
N LEU A 131 -8.11 -13.55 -1.75
CA LEU A 131 -8.32 -14.99 -1.55
C LEU A 131 -7.18 -15.66 -0.77
N GLN A 132 -6.08 -14.95 -0.54
CA GLN A 132 -4.93 -15.49 0.17
C GLN A 132 -5.20 -15.48 1.67
N GLU A 133 -5.10 -16.68 2.28
CA GLU A 133 -5.05 -16.80 3.72
C GLU A 133 -3.78 -16.11 4.23
N PRO A 134 -3.90 -15.34 5.32
CA PRO A 134 -2.75 -14.67 5.94
C PRO A 134 -1.78 -15.73 6.47
N ASP A 135 -0.49 -15.42 6.46
CA ASP A 135 0.49 -16.29 7.08
C ASP A 135 0.15 -16.44 8.57
N GLU A 136 -0.06 -17.68 9.01
CA GLU A 136 -0.06 -18.03 10.43
C GLU A 136 1.35 -17.74 10.94
N GLN A 137 1.56 -16.59 11.57
CA GLN A 137 2.80 -16.33 12.30
C GLN A 137 2.89 -17.37 13.42
N PRO A 138 3.93 -18.22 13.48
CA PRO A 138 4.15 -19.04 14.65
C PRO A 138 4.42 -18.09 15.82
N GLY A 139 3.58 -18.19 16.85
CA GLY A 139 3.68 -17.42 18.08
C GLY A 139 4.84 -17.84 18.98
#